data_AF-A0A127M445-F1
#
_entry.id   AF-A0A127M445-F1
#
_cell.length_a   1.000
_cell.length_b   1.000
_cell.length_c   1.000
_cell.angle_alpha   90.00
_cell.angle_beta   90.00
_cell.angle_gamma   90.00
#
_symmetry.space_group_name_H-M   'P 1'
#
loop_
_entity.id
_entity.type
_entity.pdbx_description
1 polymer ?
#
loop_
_entity_poly.entity_id
_entity_poly.type
_entity_poly.pdbx_seq_one_letter_code
_entity_poly.pdbx_strand_id
1 'polypeptide(L)'
;MAIGSWTPEKEKVTLSIDTQWLQQCIALSRSDKLELLPAPFSEEEQQKYAVFMRVAPEQWQAAVANFSNDELVDLIRFFTRAEKLISGWDAGKESPAIWINKALRKRGEKLSRDMLLWIRANTDNRFIPNGGL
;
A
#
# COMPACT_ATOMS: atom_id res chain seq x y z
N MET A 1 18.48 -23.15 -20.09
CA MET A 1 17.14 -22.92 -19.51
C MET A 1 16.89 -21.43 -19.50
N ALA A 2 15.81 -20.99 -20.14
CA ALA A 2 15.60 -19.62 -20.57
C ALA A 2 15.16 -18.70 -19.42
N ILE A 3 15.95 -17.69 -19.11
CA ILE A 3 15.46 -16.48 -18.43
C ILE A 3 15.12 -15.46 -19.52
N GLY A 4 13.87 -15.53 -19.96
CA GLY A 4 13.29 -14.57 -20.89
C GLY A 4 12.99 -13.24 -20.23
N SER A 5 13.12 -12.19 -21.04
CA SER A 5 12.63 -10.83 -20.85
C SER A 5 13.44 -9.91 -19.93
N TRP A 6 14.61 -9.56 -20.44
CA TRP A 6 15.09 -8.18 -20.35
C TRP A 6 14.32 -7.33 -21.39
N THR A 7 13.45 -6.43 -20.94
CA THR A 7 12.84 -5.39 -21.78
C THR A 7 13.14 -4.01 -21.18
N PRO A 8 14.11 -3.27 -21.73
CA PRO A 8 14.40 -1.90 -21.35
C PRO A 8 13.62 -0.97 -22.27
N GLU A 9 12.45 -0.46 -21.86
CA GLU A 9 11.81 0.62 -22.61
C GLU A 9 10.92 1.49 -21.72
N LYS A 10 11.55 2.59 -21.29
CA LYS A 10 11.02 3.93 -20.96
C LYS A 10 11.53 4.39 -19.60
N GLU A 11 12.67 5.09 -19.66
CA GLU A 11 13.02 6.18 -18.76
C GLU A 11 11.91 7.26 -18.77
N LYS A 12 10.83 7.00 -18.07
CA LYS A 12 10.35 7.97 -17.10
C LYS A 12 11.04 7.56 -15.82
N VAL A 13 11.59 8.50 -15.05
CA VAL A 13 11.96 8.24 -13.65
C VAL A 13 10.64 7.96 -12.92
N THR A 14 10.14 6.74 -13.10
CA THR A 14 8.89 6.23 -12.56
C THR A 14 9.33 5.62 -11.25
N LEU A 15 8.94 6.24 -10.14
CA LEU A 15 9.09 5.69 -8.80
C LEU A 15 8.38 4.32 -8.77
N SER A 16 9.08 3.30 -9.25
CA SER A 16 8.53 1.98 -9.44
C SER A 16 8.41 1.37 -8.06
N ILE A 17 7.17 1.23 -7.60
CA ILE A 17 6.88 0.63 -6.30
C ILE A 17 7.40 -0.81 -6.36
N ASP A 18 8.34 -1.13 -5.48
CA ASP A 18 8.98 -2.45 -5.43
C ASP A 18 7.94 -3.53 -5.11
N THR A 19 7.69 -4.42 -6.06
CA THR A 19 6.72 -5.51 -5.91
C THR A 19 7.11 -6.45 -4.77
N GLN A 20 8.42 -6.67 -4.57
CA GLN A 20 8.94 -7.51 -3.50
C GLN A 20 8.65 -6.90 -2.12
N TRP A 21 8.76 -5.58 -2.00
CA TRP A 21 8.39 -4.85 -0.78
C TRP A 21 6.88 -4.96 -0.51
N LEU A 22 6.03 -4.81 -1.53
CA LEU A 22 4.59 -5.01 -1.38
C LEU A 22 4.25 -6.44 -0.90
N GLN A 23 4.92 -7.46 -1.45
CA GLN A 23 4.75 -8.83 -0.99
C GLN A 23 5.18 -9.00 0.48
N GLN A 24 6.25 -8.34 0.91
CA GLN A 24 6.67 -8.32 2.30
C GLN A 24 5.62 -7.63 3.20
N CYS A 25 5.04 -6.52 2.77
CA CYS A 25 3.93 -5.85 3.46
C CYS A 25 2.70 -6.75 3.61
N ILE A 26 2.33 -7.50 2.55
CA ILE A 26 1.24 -8.47 2.58
C ILE A 26 1.56 -9.60 3.57
N ALA A 27 2.77 -10.16 3.52
CA ALA A 27 3.18 -11.21 4.44
C ALA A 27 3.15 -10.74 5.91
N LEU A 28 3.53 -9.50 6.18
CA LEU A 28 3.43 -8.89 7.50
C LEU A 28 1.98 -8.69 7.96
N SER A 29 1.09 -8.24 7.07
CA SER A 29 -0.35 -8.14 7.32
C SER A 29 -0.95 -9.49 7.68
N ARG A 30 -0.65 -10.53 6.88
CA ARG A 30 -1.12 -11.90 7.10
C ARG A 30 -0.58 -12.55 8.37
N SER A 31 0.64 -12.18 8.76
CA SER A 31 1.27 -12.65 10.00
C SER A 31 0.84 -11.84 11.23
N ASP A 32 -0.06 -10.86 11.08
CA ASP A 32 -0.49 -9.89 12.11
C ASP A 32 0.68 -9.17 12.81
N LYS A 33 1.84 -9.09 12.14
CA LYS A 33 3.05 -8.41 12.66
C LYS A 33 3.01 -6.89 12.46
N LEU A 34 1.84 -6.35 12.20
CA LEU A 34 1.62 -4.92 11.95
C LEU A 34 1.91 -4.08 13.19
N GLU A 35 1.78 -4.64 14.38
CA GLU A 35 2.08 -3.97 15.65
C GLU A 35 3.59 -3.79 15.90
N LEU A 36 4.43 -4.55 15.19
CA LEU A 36 5.87 -4.44 15.27
C LEU A 36 6.41 -3.31 14.37
N LEU A 37 5.57 -2.67 13.55
CA LEU A 37 6.01 -1.53 12.72
C LEU A 37 6.34 -0.31 13.59
N PRO A 38 7.40 0.46 13.28
CA PRO A 38 8.31 0.31 12.13
C PRO A 38 9.50 -0.65 12.32
N ALA A 39 9.61 -1.40 13.43
CA ALA A 39 10.81 -2.18 13.79
C ALA A 39 11.45 -3.06 12.70
N PRO A 40 10.73 -3.71 11.76
CA PRO A 40 11.36 -4.46 10.67
C PRO A 40 11.97 -3.58 9.55
N PHE A 41 11.77 -2.26 9.58
CA PHE A 41 12.30 -1.31 8.60
C PHE A 41 13.25 -0.33 9.25
N SER A 42 14.42 -0.15 8.65
CA SER A 42 15.38 0.87 9.07
C SER A 42 14.86 2.28 8.80
N GLU A 43 15.37 3.31 9.48
CA GLU A 43 14.95 4.71 9.23
C GLU A 43 15.16 5.13 7.77
N GLU A 44 16.25 4.67 7.14
CA GLU A 44 16.53 4.89 5.72
C GLU A 44 15.46 4.29 4.80
N GLU A 45 15.00 3.08 5.13
CA GLU A 45 13.92 2.40 4.41
C GLU A 45 12.59 3.14 4.61
N GLN A 46 12.29 3.53 5.84
CA GLN A 46 11.10 4.32 6.15
C GLN A 46 11.08 5.62 5.34
N GLN A 47 12.18 6.35 5.25
CA GLN A 47 12.26 7.56 4.43
C GLN A 47 12.14 7.27 2.94
N LYS A 48 12.79 6.20 2.45
CA LYS A 48 12.69 5.76 1.05
C LYS A 48 11.24 5.44 0.67
N TYR A 49 10.53 4.72 1.53
CA TYR A 49 9.15 4.29 1.31
C TYR A 49 8.12 5.39 1.60
N ALA A 50 8.44 6.39 2.45
CA ALA A 50 7.58 7.54 2.68
C ALA A 50 7.27 8.30 1.38
N VAL A 51 8.23 8.32 0.44
CA VAL A 51 8.02 8.92 -0.89
C VAL A 51 6.93 8.18 -1.67
N PHE A 52 6.81 6.85 -1.52
CA PHE A 52 5.77 6.05 -2.20
C PHE A 52 4.35 6.35 -1.73
N MET A 53 4.19 6.95 -0.55
CA MET A 53 2.88 7.32 -0.03
C MET A 53 2.33 8.56 -0.71
N ARG A 54 3.22 9.38 -1.30
CA ARG A 54 2.86 10.57 -2.10
C ARG A 54 2.90 10.29 -3.61
N VAL A 55 3.05 9.02 -3.99
CA VAL A 55 3.07 8.62 -5.41
C VAL A 55 1.67 8.65 -6.00
N ALA A 56 1.60 9.04 -7.28
CA ALA A 56 0.37 9.15 -8.04
C ALA A 56 -0.43 7.84 -8.06
N PRO A 57 -1.79 7.93 -8.10
CA PRO A 57 -2.67 6.77 -8.09
C PRO A 57 -2.48 5.84 -9.30
N GLU A 58 -1.96 6.35 -10.42
CA GLU A 58 -1.67 5.57 -11.62
C GLU A 58 -0.55 4.54 -11.38
N GLN A 59 0.50 4.93 -10.64
CA GLN A 59 1.62 4.04 -10.31
C GLN A 59 1.17 2.98 -9.30
N TRP A 60 0.35 3.35 -8.31
CA TRP A 60 -0.28 2.38 -7.41
C TRP A 60 -1.18 1.41 -8.16
N GLN A 61 -2.03 1.89 -9.07
CA GLN A 61 -2.89 1.03 -9.90
C GLN A 61 -2.07 0.05 -10.74
N ALA A 62 -0.95 0.49 -11.33
CA ALA A 62 -0.06 -0.38 -12.10
C ALA A 62 0.66 -1.41 -11.21
N ALA A 63 1.17 -1.00 -10.05
CA ALA A 63 1.85 -1.89 -9.10
C ALA A 63 0.89 -2.97 -8.57
N VAL A 64 -0.34 -2.57 -8.22
CA VAL A 64 -1.36 -3.48 -7.71
C VAL A 64 -2.19 -4.17 -8.81
N ALA A 65 -1.85 -3.94 -10.08
CA ALA A 65 -2.52 -4.56 -11.22
C ALA A 65 -2.34 -6.09 -11.23
N ASN A 66 -1.19 -6.56 -10.78
CA ASN A 66 -0.84 -7.99 -10.76
C ASN A 66 -1.22 -8.71 -9.46
N PHE A 67 -1.75 -7.98 -8.47
CA PHE A 67 -2.13 -8.55 -7.17
C PHE A 67 -3.61 -8.95 -7.14
N SER A 68 -3.90 -9.94 -6.31
CA SER A 68 -5.24 -10.48 -6.05
C SER A 68 -6.04 -9.57 -5.12
N ASN A 69 -7.36 -9.66 -5.14
CA ASN A 69 -8.23 -8.84 -4.30
C ASN A 69 -7.88 -8.96 -2.79
N ASP A 70 -7.64 -10.17 -2.29
CA ASP A 70 -7.20 -10.40 -0.91
C ASP A 70 -5.88 -9.69 -0.57
N GLU A 71 -4.92 -9.70 -1.50
CA GLU A 71 -3.63 -9.01 -1.34
C GLU A 71 -3.80 -7.50 -1.30
N LEU A 72 -4.75 -6.95 -2.07
CA LEU A 72 -5.10 -5.52 -1.99
C LEU A 72 -5.66 -5.17 -0.61
N VAL A 73 -6.50 -6.04 -0.05
CA VAL A 73 -7.07 -5.84 1.29
C VAL A 73 -5.96 -5.89 2.35
N ASP A 74 -5.05 -6.86 2.27
CA ASP A 74 -3.86 -6.96 3.13
C ASP A 74 -2.99 -5.69 3.05
N LEU A 75 -2.74 -5.17 1.85
CA LEU A 75 -1.99 -3.92 1.68
C LEU A 75 -2.70 -2.73 2.31
N ILE A 76 -4.02 -2.60 2.13
CA ILE A 76 -4.81 -1.53 2.77
C ILE A 76 -4.67 -1.63 4.28
N ARG A 77 -4.74 -2.84 4.84
CA ARG A 77 -4.55 -3.11 6.28
C ARG A 77 -3.18 -2.65 6.76
N PHE A 78 -2.15 -3.02 6.00
CA PHE A 78 -0.77 -2.64 6.29
C PHE A 78 -0.57 -1.12 6.27
N PHE A 79 -0.96 -0.44 5.19
CA PHE A 79 -0.79 1.01 5.06
C PHE A 79 -1.56 1.79 6.12
N THR A 80 -2.74 1.31 6.52
CA THR A 80 -3.52 1.90 7.61
C THR A 80 -2.75 1.91 8.93
N ARG A 81 -2.06 0.81 9.28
CA ARG A 81 -1.24 0.74 10.50
C ARG A 81 0.08 1.47 10.36
N ALA A 82 0.72 1.35 9.20
CA ALA A 82 1.98 1.99 8.93
C ALA A 82 1.85 3.52 9.03
N GLU A 83 0.75 4.11 8.55
CA GLU A 83 0.51 5.55 8.69
C GLU A 83 0.40 6.01 10.15
N LYS A 84 -0.16 5.16 11.04
CA LYS A 84 -0.30 5.46 12.47
C LYS A 84 0.99 5.22 13.25
N LEU A 85 1.75 4.18 12.90
CA LEU A 85 2.92 3.74 13.66
C LEU A 85 4.22 4.37 13.16
N ILE A 86 4.29 4.73 11.88
CA ILE A 86 5.49 5.27 11.24
C ILE A 86 5.34 6.77 11.08
N SER A 87 6.21 7.52 11.75
CA SER A 87 6.22 8.98 11.62
C SER A 87 6.73 9.40 10.23
N GLY A 88 6.03 10.32 9.57
CA GLY A 88 6.35 10.78 8.21
C GLY A 88 5.66 10.01 7.08
N TRP A 89 4.96 8.94 7.42
CA TRP A 89 4.11 8.17 6.51
C TRP A 89 2.67 8.70 6.41
N ASP A 90 2.35 9.75 7.15
CA ASP A 90 1.08 10.47 7.04
C ASP A 90 0.94 11.14 5.67
N ALA A 91 0.12 10.53 4.82
CA ALA A 91 -0.22 11.05 3.50
C ALA A 91 -1.67 11.55 3.43
N GLY A 92 -2.46 11.40 4.50
CA GLY A 92 -3.80 11.97 4.59
C GLY A 92 -4.70 11.55 3.43
N LYS A 93 -5.07 12.50 2.57
CA LYS A 93 -5.90 12.29 1.37
C LYS A 93 -5.19 11.57 0.24
N GLU A 94 -3.86 11.57 0.25
CA GLU A 94 -3.01 10.95 -0.77
C GLU A 94 -2.56 9.54 -0.38
N SER A 95 -3.09 9.02 0.73
CA SER A 95 -2.69 7.73 1.28
C SER A 95 -2.88 6.58 0.28
N PRO A 96 -1.88 5.69 0.14
CA PRO A 96 -1.94 4.55 -0.79
C PRO A 96 -3.12 3.63 -0.50
N ALA A 97 -3.57 3.52 0.75
CA ALA A 97 -4.77 2.78 1.12
C ALA A 97 -6.02 3.22 0.33
N ILE A 98 -6.15 4.53 0.05
CA ILE A 98 -7.27 5.08 -0.73
C ILE A 98 -7.14 4.68 -2.20
N TRP A 99 -5.93 4.74 -2.75
CA TRP A 99 -5.65 4.35 -4.14
C TRP A 99 -5.88 2.87 -4.38
N ILE A 100 -5.43 2.02 -3.45
CA ILE A 100 -5.63 0.57 -3.51
C ILE A 100 -7.12 0.24 -3.37
N ASN A 101 -7.84 0.91 -2.47
CA ASN A 101 -9.30 0.75 -2.37
C ASN A 101 -10.02 1.17 -3.67
N LYS A 102 -9.60 2.26 -4.32
CA LYS A 102 -10.13 2.65 -5.64
C LYS A 102 -9.84 1.57 -6.69
N ALA A 103 -8.65 0.97 -6.70
CA ALA A 103 -8.30 -0.12 -7.61
C ALA A 103 -9.16 -1.36 -7.37
N LEU A 104 -9.37 -1.74 -6.10
CA LEU A 104 -10.26 -2.83 -5.70
C LEU A 104 -11.70 -2.59 -6.18
N ARG A 105 -12.24 -1.38 -5.93
CA ARG A 105 -13.58 -0.98 -6.40
C ARG A 105 -13.71 -1.00 -7.92
N LYS A 106 -12.65 -0.63 -8.65
CA LYS A 106 -12.61 -0.69 -10.12
C LYS A 106 -12.68 -2.12 -10.64
N ARG A 107 -12.21 -3.11 -9.86
CA ARG A 107 -12.33 -4.55 -10.16
C ARG A 107 -13.71 -5.13 -9.81
N GLY A 108 -14.61 -4.34 -9.23
CA GLY A 108 -15.93 -4.78 -8.78
C GLY A 108 -15.97 -5.34 -7.35
N GLU A 109 -14.81 -5.45 -6.71
CA GLU A 109 -14.69 -5.92 -5.34
C GLU A 109 -14.79 -4.75 -4.35
N LYS A 110 -15.30 -5.00 -3.14
CA LYS A 110 -15.49 -3.96 -2.12
C LYS A 110 -14.85 -4.42 -0.82
N LEU A 111 -14.29 -3.47 -0.07
CA LEU A 111 -13.88 -3.76 1.31
C LEU A 111 -15.08 -4.23 2.12
N SER A 112 -14.92 -5.38 2.78
CA SER A 112 -15.89 -5.90 3.73
C SER A 112 -16.15 -4.89 4.85
N ARG A 113 -17.38 -4.89 5.38
CA ARG A 113 -17.78 -3.99 6.47
C ARG A 113 -16.88 -4.12 7.69
N ASP A 114 -16.46 -5.35 8.00
CA ASP A 114 -15.52 -5.65 9.09
C ASP A 114 -14.20 -4.91 8.89
N MET A 115 -13.62 -4.99 7.70
CA MET A 115 -12.39 -4.30 7.33
C MET A 115 -12.51 -2.78 7.42
N LEU A 116 -13.64 -2.21 6.98
CA LEU A 116 -13.90 -0.77 7.13
C LEU A 116 -13.93 -0.34 8.60
N LEU A 117 -14.46 -1.18 9.48
CA LEU A 117 -14.54 -0.94 10.91
C LEU A 117 -13.17 -1.10 11.57
N TRP A 118 -12.41 -2.11 11.16
CA TRP A 118 -11.03 -2.33 11.58
C TRP A 118 -10.16 -1.14 11.22
N ILE A 119 -10.23 -0.65 9.98
CA ILE A 119 -9.46 0.51 9.53
C ILE A 119 -9.74 1.71 10.43
N ARG A 120 -11.02 2.04 10.67
CA ARG A 120 -11.40 3.17 11.55
C ARG A 120 -10.90 3.04 12.98
N ALA A 121 -10.76 1.82 13.50
CA ALA A 121 -10.20 1.61 14.84
C ALA A 121 -8.66 1.71 14.85
N ASN A 122 -8.01 1.55 13.70
CA ASN A 122 -6.56 1.37 13.57
C ASN A 122 -5.82 2.53 12.90
N THR A 123 -6.53 3.54 12.38
CA THR A 123 -5.94 4.81 11.91
C THR A 123 -6.73 6.00 12.44
N ASP A 124 -6.03 7.11 12.67
CA ASP A 124 -6.62 8.41 12.98
C ASP A 124 -6.91 9.23 11.69
N ASN A 125 -6.48 8.72 10.53
CA ASN A 125 -6.73 9.36 9.25
C ASN A 125 -8.17 9.15 8.79
N ARG A 126 -8.99 10.20 8.98
CA ARG A 126 -10.39 10.28 8.55
C ARG A 126 -10.62 10.11 7.05
N PHE A 127 -9.56 10.24 6.23
CA PHE A 127 -9.64 10.08 4.78
C PHE A 127 -9.58 8.62 4.36
N ILE A 128 -8.98 7.72 5.15
CA ILE A 128 -9.03 6.29 4.83
C ILE A 128 -10.43 5.74 5.24
N PRO A 129 -11.11 4.93 4.40
CA PRO A 129 -10.67 4.37 3.11
C PRO A 129 -11.24 5.05 1.85
N ASN A 130 -12.11 6.07 1.97
CA ASN A 130 -12.84 6.64 0.82
C ASN A 130 -12.21 7.92 0.24
N GLY A 131 -11.16 8.44 0.85
CA GLY A 131 -10.60 9.77 0.58
C GLY A 131 -11.36 10.89 1.27
N GLY A 132 -10.88 12.13 1.07
CA GLY A 132 -11.67 13.32 1.38
C GLY A 132 -12.87 13.41 0.45
N LEU A 133 -14.06 13.46 1.04
CA LEU A 133 -15.31 13.89 0.39
C LEU A 133 -15.11 15.21 -0.35
#